data_AF-A0A7J8L574-F1
#
_entry.id   AF-A0A7J8L574-F1
#
_cell.length_a   1.000
_cell.length_b   1.000
_cell.length_c   1.000
_cell.angle_alpha   90.00
_cell.angle_beta   90.00
_cell.angle_gamma   90.00
#
_symmetry.space_group_name_H-M   'P 1'
#
loop_
_entity.id
_entity.type
_entity.pdbx_description
1 polymer ?
#
loop_
_entity_poly.entity_id
_entity_poly.type
_entity_poly.pdbx_seq_one_letter_code
_entity_poly.pdbx_strand_id
1 'polypeptide(L)' 'MQTFLYQILRGVAYCHSHRVLHRDLKPQNLLIDRRTNALKLADFG' A
#
# COMPACT_ATOMS: atom_id res chain seq x y z
N MET A 1 16.08 -4.42 6.69
CA MET A 1 14.72 -4.26 7.26
C MET A 1 13.90 -3.45 6.26
N GLN A 2 12.87 -4.02 5.61
CA GLN A 2 12.05 -3.24 4.67
C GLN A 2 11.11 -2.32 5.46
N THR A 3 11.13 -1.02 5.17
CA THR A 3 10.28 -0.03 5.85
C THR A 3 8.86 -0.07 5.29
N PHE A 4 7.86 0.33 6.07
CA PHE A 4 6.48 0.45 5.56
C PHE A 4 6.37 1.45 4.41
N LEU A 5 7.18 2.51 4.41
CA LEU A 5 7.27 3.45 3.30
C LEU A 5 7.65 2.77 1.98
N TYR A 6 8.63 1.87 2.02
CA TYR A 6 9.02 1.10 0.84
C TYR A 6 7.88 0.21 0.31
N GLN A 7 7.14 -0.45 1.20
CA GLN A 7 6.01 -1.30 0.82
C GLN A 7 4.85 -0.48 0.23
N ILE A 8 4.55 0.69 0.81
CA ILE A 8 3.56 1.64 0.27
C ILE A 8 3.95 2.07 -1.13
N LEU A 9 5.19 2.54 -1.33
CA LEU A 9 5.66 3.00 -2.64
C LEU A 9 5.64 1.88 -3.68
N ARG A 10 6.01 0.65 -3.30
CA ARG A 10 5.92 -0.52 -4.17
C ARG A 10 4.48 -0.82 -4.59
N GLY A 11 3.54 -0.79 -3.64
CA GLY A 11 2.11 -1.00 -3.91
C GLY A 11 1.54 0.07 -4.83
N VAL A 12 1.84 1.35 -4.57
CA VAL A 12 1.39 2.47 -5.39
C VAL A 12 1.98 2.40 -6.81
N ALA A 13 3.28 2.09 -6.93
CA ALA A 13 3.92 1.91 -8.23
C ALA A 13 3.26 0.79 -9.05
N TYR A 14 2.87 -0.31 -8.40
CA TYR A 14 2.12 -1.39 -9.04
C TYR A 14 0.73 -0.92 -9.51
N CYS A 15 -0.01 -0.15 -8.69
CA CYS A 15 -1.28 0.41 -9.13
C CYS A 15 -1.10 1.32 -10.36
N HIS A 16 -0.09 2.19 -10.34
CA HIS A 16 0.19 3.11 -11.44
C HIS A 16 0.58 2.39 -12.73
N SER A 17 1.34 1.29 -12.66
CA SER A 17 1.66 0.50 -13.86
C SER A 17 0.42 -0.15 -14.50
N HIS A 18 -0.64 -0.35 -13.71
CA HIS A 18 -1.94 -0.86 -14.15
C HIS A 18 -2.96 0.25 -14.43
N ARG A 19 -2.52 1.51 -14.54
CA ARG A 19 -3.38 2.70 -14.77
C ARG A 19 -4.45 2.89 -13.68
N VAL A 20 -4.20 2.39 -12.47
CA VAL A 20 -5.07 2.58 -11.30
C VAL A 20 -4.47 3.66 -10.40
N LEU A 21 -5.24 4.70 -10.13
CA LEU A 21 -4.95 5.70 -9.11
C LEU A 21 -5.74 5.35 -7.84
N HIS A 22 -5.06 5.15 -6.72
CA HIS A 22 -5.73 4.82 -5.45
C HIS A 22 -6.58 5.99 -4.90
N ARG A 23 -6.13 7.24 -5.09
CA ARG A 23 -6.80 8.51 -4.70
C ARG A 23 -7.10 8.75 -3.22
N ASP A 24 -7.26 7.71 -2.40
CA ASP A 24 -7.59 7.79 -0.97
C ASP A 24 -6.51 7.12 -0.11
N LEU A 25 -5.24 7.46 -0.35
CA LEU A 25 -4.12 6.90 0.41
C LEU A 25 -4.02 7.59 1.79
N LYS A 26 -4.49 6.90 2.82
CA LYS A 26 -4.48 7.36 4.22
C LYS A 26 -4.23 6.17 5.18
N PRO A 27 -3.81 6.40 6.43
CA PRO A 27 -3.47 5.32 7.36
C PRO A 27 -4.56 4.25 7.55
N GLN A 28 -5.83 4.64 7.45
CA GLN A 28 -6.97 3.72 7.56
C GLN A 28 -7.01 2.67 6.44
N ASN A 29 -6.43 2.99 5.27
CA ASN A 29 -6.39 2.12 4.09
C ASN A 29 -5.08 1.33 3.98
N LEU A 30 -4.25 1.35 5.03
CA LEU A 30 -3.00 0.59 5.13
C LEU A 30 -3.18 -0.59 6.08
N LEU A 31 -3.42 -1.78 5.52
CA LEU A 31 -3.57 -3.00 6.30
C LEU A 31 -2.20 -3.57 6.66
N ILE A 32 -1.86 -3.58 7.95
CA ILE A 32 -0.56 -4.02 8.45
C ILE A 32 -0.72 -5.34 9.23
N ASP A 33 -0.01 -6.37 8.79
CA ASP A 33 0.22 -7.58 9.58
C ASP A 33 1.54 -7.42 10.36
N ARG A 34 1.43 -7.26 11.68
CA ARG A 34 2.60 -7.08 12.57
C ARG A 34 3.42 -8.35 12.74
N ARG A 35 2.85 -9.53 12.48
CA ARG A 35 3.54 -10.81 12.64
C ARG A 35 4.44 -11.11 11.44
N THR A 36 4.00 -10.72 10.24
CA THR A 36 4.76 -10.87 8.98
C THR A 36 5.47 -9.58 8.54
N ASN A 37 5.15 -8.46 9.20
CA ASN A 37 5.59 -7.11 8.83
C ASN A 37 5.17 -6.70 7.40
N ALA A 38 4.10 -7.30 6.89
CA ALA A 38 3.55 -7.03 5.57
C ALA A 38 2.52 -5.88 5.62
N LEU A 39 2.53 -5.04 4.59
CA LEU A 39 1.56 -3.98 4.37
C LEU A 39 0.81 -4.19 3.06
N LYS A 40 -0.50 -4.02 3.08
CA LYS A 40 -1.38 -4.07 1.91
C LYS A 40 -2.18 -2.77 1.78
N LEU A 41 -2.33 -2.30 0.54
CA LEU A 41 -3.22 -1.20 0.21
C LEU A 41 -4.65 -1.74 0.09
N ALA A 42 -5.63 -1.02 0.63
CA ALA A 42 -7.04 -1.39 0.62
C ALA A 42 -7.90 -0.19 0.21
N ASP A 43 -9.19 -0.44 -0.06
CA ASP A 43 -10.16 0.57 -0.45
C ASP A 43 -9.79 1.33 -1.74
N PHE A 44 -10.02 0.65 -2.88
CA PHE A 44 -9.81 1.16 -4.24
C PHE A 44 -11.09 1.77 -4.86
N GLY A 45 -12.01 2.22 -4.01
CA GLY A 45 -13.28 2.82 -4.43
C GLY A 45 -13.13 4.12 -5.21
#